data_AF-E1ZEX6-F1
#
_entry.id   AF-E1ZEX6-F1
#
_cell.length_a   1.000
_cell.length_b   1.000
_cell.length_c   1.000
_cell.angle_alpha   90.00
_cell.angle_beta   90.00
_cell.angle_gamma   90.00
#
_symmetry.space_group_name_H-M   'P 1'
#
loop_
_entity.id
_entity.type
_entity.pdbx_description
1 polymer ?
#
loop_
_entity_poly.entity_id
_entity_poly.type
_entity_poly.pdbx_seq_one_letter_code
_entity_poly.pdbx_strand_id
1 'polypeptide(L)'
;PAPLLLQAIYDDYKMRREGLLLALIDDSKELWAACSPERDNMCLYGHSDGNWSVDLPVEEVPPELPEPVLGINFARDGMERKDWLALCAVHSDAWLMSLLFFYAARFDADGRAELFSLVNQHPTVYEVVTGRVARNK
;
A
#
# COMPACT_ATOMS: atom_id res chain seq x y z
N PRO A 1 -21.38 0.73 11.19
CA PRO A 1 -21.19 -0.51 10.41
C PRO A 1 -20.93 -1.70 11.35
N ALA A 2 -21.44 -2.90 11.02
CA ALA A 2 -21.06 -4.12 11.74
C ALA A 2 -19.54 -4.36 11.61
N PRO A 3 -18.88 -5.00 12.58
CA PRO A 3 -17.45 -5.33 12.46
C PRO A 3 -17.24 -6.17 11.19
N LEU A 4 -16.27 -5.78 10.37
CA LEU A 4 -15.84 -6.63 9.26
C LEU A 4 -15.31 -7.95 9.83
N LEU A 5 -15.61 -9.05 9.15
CA LEU A 5 -15.06 -10.36 9.51
C LEU A 5 -13.54 -10.32 9.32
N LEU A 6 -12.79 -11.00 10.19
CA LEU A 6 -11.32 -11.09 10.12
C LEU A 6 -10.84 -11.50 8.72
N GLN A 7 -11.50 -12.50 8.13
CA GLN A 7 -11.23 -12.96 6.78
C GLN A 7 -11.42 -11.86 5.73
N ALA A 8 -12.46 -11.03 5.86
CA ALA A 8 -12.71 -9.94 4.91
C ALA A 8 -11.62 -8.87 4.97
N ILE A 9 -11.14 -8.53 6.17
CA ILE A 9 -10.03 -7.58 6.34
C ILE A 9 -8.73 -8.15 5.77
N TYR A 10 -8.48 -9.45 5.98
CA TYR A 10 -7.31 -10.13 5.43
C TYR A 10 -7.36 -10.23 3.90
N ASP A 11 -8.53 -10.50 3.31
CA ASP A 11 -8.70 -10.52 1.87
C ASP A 11 -8.52 -9.13 1.25
N ASP A 12 -9.06 -8.07 1.87
CA ASP A 12 -8.80 -6.68 1.47
C ASP A 12 -7.30 -6.35 1.48
N TYR A 13 -6.58 -6.70 2.56
CA TYR A 13 -5.12 -6.54 2.62
C TYR A 13 -4.40 -7.20 1.45
N LYS A 14 -4.72 -8.46 1.14
CA LYS A 14 -4.07 -9.21 0.06
C LYS A 14 -4.29 -8.53 -1.29
N MET A 15 -5.51 -8.09 -1.58
CA MET A 15 -5.82 -7.44 -2.85
C MET A 15 -5.11 -6.09 -2.98
N ARG A 16 -5.12 -5.25 -1.94
CA ARG A 16 -4.39 -3.98 -1.96
C ARG A 16 -2.89 -4.17 -2.10
N ARG A 17 -2.32 -5.16 -1.39
CA ARG A 17 -0.90 -5.55 -1.53
C ARG A 17 -0.59 -5.98 -2.97
N GLU A 18 -1.48 -6.75 -3.59
CA GLU A 18 -1.30 -7.18 -4.98
C GLU A 18 -1.32 -6.01 -5.97
N GLY A 19 -2.23 -5.05 -5.79
CA GLY A 19 -2.26 -3.82 -6.59
C GLY A 19 -0.97 -3.00 -6.46
N LEU A 20 -0.42 -2.90 -5.24
CA LEU A 20 0.86 -2.24 -5.01
C LEU A 20 2.04 -2.97 -5.67
N LEU A 21 2.07 -4.30 -5.61
CA LEU A 21 3.09 -5.10 -6.30
C LEU A 21 2.97 -4.98 -7.82
N LEU A 22 1.74 -4.95 -8.35
CA LEU A 22 1.48 -4.69 -9.76
C LEU A 22 2.07 -3.32 -10.16
N ALA A 23 1.75 -2.26 -9.41
CA ALA A 23 2.26 -0.90 -9.65
C ALA A 23 3.79 -0.81 -9.63
N LEU A 24 4.42 -1.43 -8.63
CA LEU A 24 5.85 -1.23 -8.34
C LEU A 24 6.75 -2.20 -9.12
N ILE A 25 6.20 -3.26 -9.71
CA ILE A 25 6.96 -4.28 -10.44
C ILE A 25 6.54 -4.33 -11.90
N ASP A 26 5.33 -4.83 -12.19
CA ASP A 26 4.88 -5.08 -13.55
C ASP A 26 4.63 -3.77 -14.31
N ASP A 27 3.95 -2.82 -13.65
CA ASP A 27 3.55 -1.53 -14.23
C ASP A 27 4.47 -0.38 -13.79
N SER A 28 5.71 -0.69 -13.40
CA SER A 28 6.64 0.28 -12.82
C SER A 28 6.98 1.45 -13.77
N LYS A 29 6.77 1.30 -15.08
CA LYS A 29 6.98 2.36 -16.09
C LYS A 29 5.78 3.30 -16.17
N GLU A 30 4.58 2.75 -16.09
CA GLU A 30 3.30 3.43 -16.06
C GLU A 30 3.21 4.25 -14.77
N LEU A 31 3.57 3.65 -13.64
CA LEU A 31 3.71 4.33 -12.35
C LEU A 31 4.69 5.51 -12.44
N TRP A 32 5.88 5.28 -13.00
CA TRP A 32 6.89 6.32 -13.17
C TRP A 32 6.35 7.51 -13.98
N ALA A 33 5.64 7.24 -15.08
CA ALA A 33 5.04 8.27 -15.92
C ALA A 33 3.92 9.04 -15.19
N ALA A 34 3.11 8.36 -14.37
CA ALA A 34 2.06 8.97 -13.59
C ALA A 34 2.61 9.89 -12.48
N CYS A 35 3.77 9.60 -11.91
CA CYS A 35 4.39 10.35 -10.83
C CYS A 35 5.27 11.52 -11.31
N SER A 36 4.79 12.38 -12.22
CA SER A 36 5.55 13.58 -12.61
C SER A 36 5.73 14.56 -11.44
N PRO A 37 6.95 15.07 -11.17
CA PRO A 37 7.20 16.11 -10.16
C PRO A 37 6.52 17.45 -10.47
N GLU A 38 6.11 17.69 -11.73
CA GLU A 38 5.38 18.89 -12.15
C GLU A 38 3.88 18.85 -11.78
N ARG A 39 3.39 17.69 -11.31
CA ARG A 39 2.03 17.57 -10.76
C ARG A 39 2.03 17.98 -9.29
N ASP A 40 0.84 18.23 -8.76
CA ASP A 40 0.62 18.32 -7.32
C ASP A 40 1.16 17.08 -6.58
N ASN A 41 1.26 17.17 -5.26
CA ASN A 41 1.77 16.07 -4.45
C ASN A 41 0.83 14.86 -4.55
N MET A 42 1.31 13.78 -5.17
CA MET A 42 0.51 12.59 -5.45
C MET A 42 0.74 11.49 -4.41
N CYS A 43 -0.25 10.61 -4.30
CA CYS A 43 -0.24 9.40 -3.49
C CYS A 43 -0.30 8.15 -4.40
N LEU A 44 0.19 7.01 -3.92
CA LEU A 44 -0.02 5.69 -4.55
C LEU A 44 -1.02 4.87 -3.73
N TYR A 45 -2.10 4.44 -4.38
CA TYR A 45 -3.15 3.62 -3.77
C TYR A 45 -3.12 2.20 -4.32
N GLY A 46 -3.27 1.22 -3.42
CA GLY A 46 -3.68 -0.15 -3.74
C GLY A 46 -5.15 -0.35 -3.40
N HIS A 47 -5.91 -0.94 -4.31
CA HIS A 47 -7.36 -1.10 -4.21
C HIS A 47 -7.77 -2.53 -3.84
N SER A 48 -8.97 -2.67 -3.30
CA SER A 48 -9.52 -3.96 -2.86
C SER A 48 -9.85 -4.93 -4.00
N ASP A 49 -9.79 -4.46 -5.25
CA ASP A 49 -9.95 -5.26 -6.47
C ASP A 49 -8.61 -5.76 -7.04
N GLY A 50 -7.48 -5.44 -6.41
CA GLY A 50 -6.15 -5.83 -6.89
C GLY A 50 -5.52 -4.84 -7.87
N ASN A 51 -6.14 -3.69 -8.10
CA ASN A 51 -5.61 -2.65 -8.97
C ASN A 51 -4.92 -1.53 -8.17
N TRP A 52 -4.34 -0.56 -8.87
CA TRP A 52 -3.67 0.59 -8.28
C TRP A 52 -4.03 1.91 -8.98
N SER A 53 -3.82 3.03 -8.29
CA SER A 53 -3.91 4.36 -8.89
C SER A 53 -2.91 5.33 -8.28
N VAL A 54 -2.59 6.40 -9.02
CA VAL A 54 -1.86 7.57 -8.52
C VAL A 54 -2.80 8.76 -8.55
N ASP A 55 -3.21 9.21 -7.37
CA ASP A 55 -4.22 10.27 -7.21
C ASP A 55 -3.85 11.24 -6.08
N LEU A 56 -4.58 12.35 -6.01
CA LEU A 56 -4.53 13.27 -4.88
C LEU A 56 -5.11 12.59 -3.62
N PRO A 57 -4.63 12.96 -2.41
CA PRO A 57 -5.30 12.57 -1.18
C PRO A 57 -6.74 13.08 -1.17
N VAL A 58 -7.63 12.37 -0.48
CA VAL A 58 -9.02 12.82 -0.37
C VAL A 58 -9.10 14.19 0.30
N GLU A 59 -10.00 15.04 -0.20
CA GLU A 59 -10.18 16.41 0.31
C GLU A 59 -10.91 16.46 1.67
N GLU A 60 -11.55 15.37 2.09
CA GLU A 60 -12.33 15.31 3.32
C GLU A 60 -11.46 15.41 4.58
N VAL A 61 -11.92 16.19 5.57
CA VAL A 61 -11.21 16.40 6.83
C VAL A 61 -12.15 16.14 8.04
N PRO A 62 -11.92 15.06 8.83
CA PRO A 62 -10.91 14.01 8.63
C PRO A 62 -11.31 13.02 7.53
N PRO A 63 -10.34 12.38 6.84
CA PRO A 63 -10.63 11.34 5.86
C PRO A 63 -11.26 10.11 6.54
N GLU A 64 -12.12 9.40 5.80
CA GLU A 64 -12.78 8.19 6.32
C GLU A 64 -11.77 7.05 6.55
N LEU A 65 -10.77 6.91 5.69
CA LEU A 65 -9.71 5.90 5.78
C LEU A 65 -8.34 6.58 5.97
N PRO A 66 -7.36 5.90 6.60
CA PRO A 66 -5.97 6.32 6.55
C PRO A 66 -5.49 6.57 5.12
N GLU A 67 -4.90 7.73 4.88
CA GLU A 67 -4.32 8.08 3.59
C GLU A 67 -2.89 7.53 3.45
N PRO A 68 -2.46 7.12 2.24
CA PRO A 68 -1.07 6.77 1.96
C PRO A 68 -0.18 8.02 2.00
N VAL A 69 1.14 7.82 1.85
CA VAL A 69 2.09 8.92 1.90
C VAL A 69 1.87 9.91 0.73
N LEU A 70 1.82 11.18 1.08
CA LEU A 70 1.69 12.29 0.14
C LEU A 70 3.04 12.69 -0.45
N GLY A 71 3.08 12.94 -1.76
CA GLY A 71 4.22 13.55 -2.44
C GLY A 71 5.28 12.55 -2.90
N ILE A 72 4.91 11.31 -3.23
CA ILE A 72 5.86 10.32 -3.76
C ILE A 72 6.54 10.80 -5.05
N ASN A 73 5.87 11.64 -5.83
CA ASN A 73 6.38 12.22 -7.06
C ASN A 73 7.48 13.28 -6.82
N PHE A 74 7.49 13.94 -5.65
CA PHE A 74 8.50 14.97 -5.35
C PHE A 74 9.92 14.38 -5.28
N ALA A 75 10.06 13.19 -4.71
CA ALA A 75 11.35 12.53 -4.55
C ALA A 75 11.81 11.75 -5.79
N ARG A 76 10.96 11.61 -6.83
CA ARG A 76 11.19 10.70 -7.97
C ARG A 76 12.50 10.97 -8.70
N ASP A 77 12.77 12.23 -9.02
CA ASP A 77 13.94 12.62 -9.82
C ASP A 77 15.18 12.96 -8.95
N GLY A 78 15.04 12.89 -7.62
CA GLY A 78 16.10 13.18 -6.65
C GLY A 78 16.95 11.97 -6.23
N MET A 79 16.67 10.77 -6.74
CA MET A 79 17.38 9.52 -6.39
C MET A 79 17.38 8.50 -7.52
N GLU A 80 18.12 7.40 -7.38
CA GLU A 80 18.07 6.31 -8.35
C GLU A 80 16.67 5.70 -8.39
N ARG A 81 16.18 5.34 -9.58
CA ARG A 81 14.82 4.80 -9.77
C ARG A 81 14.50 3.60 -8.87
N LYS A 82 15.47 2.70 -8.66
CA LYS A 82 15.30 1.54 -7.77
C LYS A 82 15.10 1.96 -6.31
N ASP A 83 15.76 3.04 -5.87
CA ASP A 83 15.68 3.53 -4.50
C ASP A 83 14.36 4.27 -4.29
N TRP A 84 13.88 4.98 -5.31
CA TRP A 84 12.55 5.57 -5.31
C TRP A 84 11.44 4.50 -5.24
N LEU A 85 11.52 3.44 -6.05
CA LEU A 85 10.58 2.31 -5.98
C LEU A 85 10.60 1.65 -4.59
N ALA A 86 11.79 1.48 -4.00
CA ALA A 86 11.95 0.95 -2.66
C ALA A 86 11.35 1.87 -1.58
N LEU A 87 11.52 3.20 -1.72
CA LEU A 87 10.90 4.20 -0.85
C LEU A 87 9.37 4.11 -0.91
N CYS A 88 8.81 4.09 -2.12
CA CYS A 88 7.38 3.90 -2.33
C CYS A 88 6.89 2.60 -1.65
N ALA A 89 7.61 1.49 -1.83
CA ALA A 89 7.27 0.22 -1.22
C ALA A 89 7.19 0.28 0.32
N VAL A 90 8.19 0.88 1.00
CA VAL A 90 8.19 1.02 2.47
C VAL A 90 7.00 1.84 2.95
N HIS A 91 6.67 2.94 2.28
CA HIS A 91 5.53 3.76 2.65
C HIS A 91 4.20 3.04 2.38
N SER A 92 4.12 2.26 1.30
CA SER A 92 2.95 1.42 1.00
C SER A 92 2.75 0.32 2.05
N ASP A 93 3.81 -0.34 2.51
CA ASP A 93 3.74 -1.31 3.61
C ASP A 93 3.19 -0.67 4.89
N ALA A 94 3.70 0.52 5.26
CA ALA A 94 3.20 1.25 6.42
C ALA A 94 1.71 1.63 6.29
N TRP A 95 1.30 2.06 5.11
CA TRP A 95 -0.10 2.40 4.82
C TRP A 95 -1.03 1.17 4.91
N LEU A 96 -0.64 0.03 4.33
CA LEU A 96 -1.38 -1.23 4.46
C LEU A 96 -1.57 -1.63 5.92
N MET A 97 -0.53 -1.49 6.75
CA MET A 97 -0.63 -1.77 8.19
C MET A 97 -1.58 -0.78 8.90
N SER A 98 -1.57 0.50 8.51
CA SER A 98 -2.51 1.49 9.04
C SER A 98 -3.95 1.13 8.71
N LEU A 99 -4.25 0.76 7.45
CA LEU A 99 -5.58 0.31 7.03
C LEU A 99 -6.02 -0.97 7.77
N LEU A 100 -5.12 -1.95 7.88
CA LEU A 100 -5.37 -3.22 8.55
C LEU A 100 -5.86 -2.99 9.99
N PHE A 101 -5.14 -2.16 10.74
CA PHE A 101 -5.48 -1.86 12.14
C PHE A 101 -6.63 -0.87 12.29
N PHE A 102 -6.86 0.00 11.30
CA PHE A 102 -8.07 0.82 11.26
C PHE A 102 -9.33 -0.05 11.23
N TYR A 103 -9.39 -1.04 10.33
CA TYR A 103 -10.51 -1.97 10.28
C TYR A 103 -10.59 -2.90 11.49
N ALA A 104 -9.44 -3.30 12.05
CA ALA A 104 -9.37 -4.17 13.23
C ALA A 104 -9.60 -3.43 14.57
N ALA A 105 -9.95 -2.14 14.57
CA ALA A 105 -10.11 -1.34 15.79
C ALA A 105 -11.14 -1.90 16.79
N ARG A 106 -12.08 -2.72 16.32
CA ARG A 106 -13.11 -3.38 17.16
C ARG A 106 -12.74 -4.80 17.59
N PHE A 107 -11.65 -5.37 17.10
CA PHE A 107 -11.18 -6.68 17.53
C PHE A 107 -10.57 -6.58 18.93
N ASP A 108 -10.60 -7.68 19.67
CA ASP A 108 -9.84 -7.84 20.91
C ASP A 108 -8.34 -8.10 20.61
N ALA A 109 -7.56 -8.41 21.64
CA ALA A 109 -6.13 -8.66 21.48
C ALA A 109 -5.85 -9.89 20.60
N ASP A 110 -6.62 -10.96 20.78
CA ASP A 110 -6.43 -12.21 20.06
C ASP A 110 -6.80 -12.07 18.59
N GLY A 111 -7.91 -11.40 18.27
CA GLY A 111 -8.31 -11.14 16.88
C GLY A 111 -7.32 -10.25 16.13
N ARG A 112 -6.72 -9.27 16.80
CA ARG A 112 -5.63 -8.46 16.20
C ARG A 112 -4.34 -9.28 16.00
N ALA A 113 -4.00 -10.16 16.95
CA ALA A 113 -2.85 -11.04 16.84
C ALA A 113 -3.00 -12.06 15.70
N GLU A 114 -4.18 -12.66 15.56
CA GLU A 114 -4.50 -13.58 14.47
C GLU A 114 -4.40 -12.87 13.10
N LEU A 115 -5.00 -11.69 12.97
CA LEU A 115 -4.95 -10.91 11.74
C LEU A 115 -3.50 -10.55 11.35
N PHE A 116 -2.70 -10.09 12.31
CA PHE A 116 -1.28 -9.80 12.06
C PHE A 116 -0.51 -11.06 11.65
N SER A 117 -0.77 -12.21 12.29
CA SER A 117 -0.16 -13.49 11.93
C SER A 117 -0.45 -13.91 10.48
N LEU A 118 -1.68 -13.69 10.00
CA LEU A 118 -2.04 -13.96 8.59
C LEU A 118 -1.31 -13.03 7.62
N VAL A 119 -1.28 -11.72 7.93
CA VAL A 119 -0.59 -10.72 7.10
C VAL A 119 0.92 -11.00 7.03
N ASN A 120 1.54 -11.35 8.16
CA ASN A 120 2.98 -11.57 8.27
C ASN A 120 3.45 -12.90 7.64
N GLN A 121 2.54 -13.70 7.06
CA GLN A 121 2.90 -14.84 6.20
C GLN A 121 3.32 -14.40 4.79
N HIS A 122 3.05 -13.15 4.42
CA HIS A 122 3.44 -12.57 3.14
C HIS A 122 4.73 -11.77 3.30
N PRO A 123 5.66 -11.85 2.34
CA PRO A 123 6.74 -10.88 2.26
C PRO A 123 6.16 -9.47 2.11
N THR A 124 6.81 -8.50 2.73
CA THR A 124 6.47 -7.07 2.55
C THR A 124 6.58 -6.66 1.08
N VAL A 125 5.87 -5.61 0.69
CA VAL A 125 6.00 -5.04 -0.67
C VAL A 125 7.47 -4.67 -0.92
N TYR A 126 8.13 -4.09 0.09
CA TYR A 126 9.56 -3.77 0.02
C TYR A 126 10.46 -4.98 -0.24
N GLU A 127 10.28 -6.10 0.47
CA GLU A 127 11.10 -7.31 0.28
C GLU A 127 10.98 -7.85 -1.14
N VAL A 128 9.78 -7.79 -1.72
CA VAL A 128 9.54 -8.25 -3.10
C VAL A 128 10.13 -7.26 -4.11
N VAL A 129 9.85 -5.97 -3.97
CA VAL A 129 10.31 -4.91 -4.90
C VAL A 129 11.84 -4.80 -4.93
N THR A 130 12.50 -5.01 -3.80
CA THR A 130 13.97 -5.00 -3.71
C THR A 130 14.62 -6.34 -4.07
N GLY A 131 13.83 -7.36 -4.42
CA GLY A 131 14.32 -8.68 -4.79
C GLY A 131 14.94 -9.47 -3.64
N ARG A 132 14.68 -9.10 -2.38
CA ARG A 132 15.09 -9.89 -1.20
C ARG A 132 14.34 -11.22 -1.12
N VAL A 133 13.09 -11.22 -1.60
CA VAL A 133 12.24 -12.41 -1.73
C VAL A 133 11.59 -12.42 -3.11
N ALA A 134 11.44 -13.59 -3.71
CA ALA A 134 10.73 -13.73 -4.97
C ALA A 134 9.22 -13.50 -4.79
N ARG A 135 8.58 -12.86 -5.77
CA ARG A 135 7.12 -12.82 -5.84
C ARG A 135 6.60 -14.21 -6.22
N ASN A 136 5.96 -14.90 -5.28
CA ASN A 136 5.20 -16.09 -5.60
C ASN A 136 3.91 -15.64 -6.30
N LYS A 137 3.73 -16.02 -7.58
CA LYS A 137 2.48 -15.85 -8.32
C LYS A 137 1.52 -16.99 -8.02
#